data_AF-A0A285U1J5-F1
#
_entry.id   AF-A0A285U1J5-F1
#
_cell.length_a   1.000
_cell.length_b   1.000
_cell.length_c   1.000
_cell.angle_alpha   90.00
_cell.angle_beta   90.00
_cell.angle_gamma   90.00
#
_symmetry.space_group_name_H-M   'P 1'
#
loop_
_entity.id
_entity.type
_entity.pdbx_description
1 polymer ?
#
loop_
_entity_poly.entity_id
_entity_poly.type
_entity_poly.pdbx_seq_one_letter_code
_entity_poly.pdbx_strand_id
1 'polypeptide(L)'
;MNEKKRPMRMGRMAVGAAVAAGLHVAPLASEAAGAASAPAMAPARDPNIAVQEEFDLARQSGTAEAFDLFIRRHPKHPLAEVAREELRRLGGK
;
A
#
# COMPACT_ATOMS: atom_id res chain seq x y z
N MET A 1 -38.14 6.61 -30.07
CA MET A 1 -37.32 7.26 -29.01
C MET A 1 -37.05 6.26 -27.87
N ASN A 2 -35.80 5.82 -27.80
CA ASN A 2 -35.02 5.39 -26.63
C ASN A 2 -35.55 4.27 -25.70
N GLU A 3 -35.14 3.04 -26.02
CA GLU A 3 -35.21 1.87 -25.13
C GLU A 3 -34.18 1.95 -23.99
N LYS A 4 -34.70 1.78 -22.77
CA LYS A 4 -33.96 1.63 -21.52
C LYS A 4 -33.34 0.23 -21.45
N LYS A 5 -32.05 0.08 -21.77
CA LYS A 5 -31.26 -1.09 -21.33
C LYS A 5 -29.81 -0.72 -21.09
N ARG A 6 -29.43 -0.58 -19.82
CA ARG A 6 -28.04 -0.78 -19.39
C ARG A 6 -28.00 -1.53 -18.06
N PRO A 7 -27.92 -2.87 -18.08
CA PRO A 7 -27.39 -3.61 -16.96
C PRO A 7 -26.13 -4.35 -17.38
N MET A 8 -24.98 -3.95 -16.82
CA MET A 8 -23.90 -4.89 -16.50
C MET A 8 -22.94 -4.20 -15.52
N ARG A 9 -23.18 -4.38 -14.22
CA ARG A 9 -22.13 -4.18 -13.21
C ARG A 9 -21.31 -5.46 -13.19
N MET A 10 -20.28 -5.52 -14.02
CA MET A 10 -19.30 -6.60 -13.98
C MET A 10 -18.44 -6.41 -12.73
N GLY A 11 -18.40 -7.43 -11.87
CA GLY A 11 -17.89 -7.38 -10.51
C GLY A 11 -16.41 -7.01 -10.40
N ARG A 12 -16.09 -6.29 -9.33
CA ARG A 12 -14.71 -6.06 -8.88
C ARG A 12 -14.29 -7.34 -8.16
N MET A 13 -13.47 -8.16 -8.80
CA MET A 13 -12.77 -9.27 -8.17
C MET A 13 -11.82 -8.69 -7.12
N ALA A 14 -12.10 -8.96 -5.85
CA ALA A 14 -11.21 -8.71 -4.74
C ALA A 14 -10.10 -9.76 -4.76
N VAL A 15 -8.84 -9.32 -4.96
CA VAL A 15 -7.67 -10.15 -4.66
C VAL A 15 -7.21 -9.78 -3.27
N GLY A 16 -7.40 -10.72 -2.33
CA GLY A 16 -7.03 -10.59 -0.93
C GLY A 16 -5.52 -10.50 -0.72
N ALA A 17 -5.13 -9.60 0.19
CA ALA A 17 -3.78 -9.48 0.71
C ALA A 17 -3.54 -10.54 1.80
N ALA A 18 -2.55 -11.40 1.62
CA ALA A 18 -2.04 -12.27 2.67
C ALA A 18 -0.98 -11.52 3.48
N VAL A 19 -1.28 -11.27 4.75
CA VAL A 19 -0.33 -10.79 5.77
C VAL A 19 0.34 -12.01 6.39
N ALA A 20 1.66 -12.16 6.22
CA ALA A 20 2.44 -13.14 6.97
C ALA A 20 3.19 -12.43 8.10
N ALA A 21 2.85 -12.83 9.32
CA ALA A 21 3.45 -12.36 10.57
C ALA A 21 4.70 -13.19 10.94
N GLY A 22 5.69 -12.51 11.51
CA GLY A 22 6.49 -12.99 12.63
C GLY A 22 7.59 -14.02 12.39
N LEU A 23 8.85 -13.62 12.62
CA LEU A 23 9.67 -14.15 13.72
C LEU A 23 10.94 -13.29 13.88
N HIS A 24 11.18 -12.78 15.08
CA HIS A 24 12.49 -12.26 15.49
C HIS A 24 13.13 -13.31 16.38
N VAL A 25 14.29 -13.82 15.96
CA VAL A 25 15.23 -14.57 16.78
C VAL A 25 16.58 -13.87 16.68
N ALA A 26 17.20 -13.60 17.82
CA ALA A 26 18.56 -13.06 17.95
C ALA A 26 19.27 -13.85 19.08
N PRO A 27 20.60 -13.77 19.22
CA PRO A 27 21.58 -14.46 18.37
C PRO A 27 22.64 -15.20 19.21
N LEU A 28 23.29 -16.25 18.66
CA LEU A 28 24.48 -16.86 19.28
C LEU A 28 25.49 -17.37 18.23
N ALA A 29 26.78 -17.17 18.55
CA ALA A 29 28.02 -17.62 17.88
C ALA A 29 28.49 -16.76 16.68
N SER A 30 29.54 -15.93 16.80
CA SER A 30 30.98 -16.15 17.10
C SER A 30 31.81 -16.53 15.87
N GLU A 31 32.51 -15.50 15.36
CA GLU A 31 33.76 -15.45 14.58
C GLU A 31 34.08 -16.51 13.51
N ALA A 32 34.27 -16.04 12.27
CA ALA A 32 35.54 -16.17 11.57
C ALA A 32 35.57 -15.26 10.33
N ALA A 33 36.67 -14.55 10.15
CA ALA A 33 36.94 -13.66 9.04
C ALA A 33 36.86 -14.38 7.68
N GLY A 34 36.12 -13.78 6.75
CA GLY A 34 36.11 -14.14 5.35
C GLY A 34 35.44 -13.01 4.58
N ALA A 35 36.24 -12.25 3.85
CA ALA A 35 35.78 -11.16 3.00
C ALA A 35 34.76 -11.67 1.96
N ALA A 36 33.49 -11.62 2.30
CA ALA A 36 32.38 -11.74 1.38
C ALA A 36 31.66 -10.41 1.42
N SER A 37 31.90 -9.60 0.38
CA SER A 37 31.25 -8.33 0.12
C SER A 37 29.77 -8.40 0.51
N ALA A 38 29.35 -7.57 1.46
CA ALA A 38 27.93 -7.33 1.67
C ALA A 38 27.33 -7.01 0.29
N PRO A 39 26.24 -7.67 -0.14
CA PRO A 39 25.58 -7.26 -1.36
C PRO A 39 25.27 -5.78 -1.17
N ALA A 40 25.84 -4.93 -2.02
CA ALA A 40 25.57 -3.50 -2.00
C ALA A 40 24.06 -3.36 -2.07
N MET A 41 23.45 -3.07 -0.93
CA MET A 41 22.01 -2.99 -0.80
C MET A 41 21.58 -1.96 -1.83
N ALA A 42 20.69 -2.35 -2.76
CA ALA A 42 20.21 -1.46 -3.80
C ALA A 42 19.87 -0.11 -3.15
N PRO A 43 20.26 1.04 -3.77
CA PRO A 43 20.08 2.34 -3.14
C PRO A 43 18.65 2.43 -2.64
N ALA A 44 18.50 2.79 -1.36
CA ALA A 44 17.20 2.96 -0.74
C ALA A 44 16.36 3.83 -1.68
N ARG A 45 15.30 3.27 -2.25
CA ARG A 45 14.41 4.00 -3.16
C ARG A 45 14.05 5.31 -2.48
N ASP A 46 13.97 6.40 -3.25
CA ASP A 46 13.57 7.70 -2.72
C ASP A 46 12.28 7.50 -1.91
N PRO A 47 12.27 7.86 -0.61
CA PRO A 47 11.15 7.57 0.27
C PRO A 47 9.85 8.17 -0.24
N ASN A 48 9.90 9.28 -1.00
CA ASN A 48 8.70 9.87 -1.59
C ASN A 48 8.11 8.99 -2.69
N ILE A 49 8.93 8.27 -3.46
CA ILE A 49 8.46 7.36 -4.50
C ILE A 49 7.72 6.17 -3.87
N ALA A 50 8.25 5.62 -2.78
CA ALA A 50 7.57 4.54 -2.05
C ALA A 50 6.19 4.99 -1.51
N VAL A 51 6.11 6.20 -0.96
CA VAL A 51 4.83 6.76 -0.46
C VAL A 51 3.85 7.00 -1.61
N GLN A 52 4.33 7.48 -2.77
CA GLN A 52 3.48 7.66 -3.95
C GLN A 52 2.93 6.33 -4.46
N GLU A 53 3.76 5.28 -4.54
CA GLU A 53 3.33 3.94 -4.95
C GLU A 53 2.27 3.37 -3.98
N GLU A 54 2.45 3.52 -2.67
CA GLU A 54 1.44 3.11 -1.68
C GLU A 54 0.11 3.86 -1.85
N PHE A 55 0.16 5.17 -2.13
CA PHE A 55 -1.04 5.96 -2.40
C PHE A 55 -1.75 5.51 -3.69
N ASP A 56 -0.98 5.22 -4.74
CA ASP A 56 -1.53 4.75 -6.01
C ASP A 56 -2.21 3.39 -5.85
N LEU A 57 -1.65 2.48 -5.04
CA LEU A 57 -2.29 1.22 -4.67
C LEU A 57 -3.60 1.44 -3.90
N ALA A 58 -3.65 2.42 -3.00
CA ALA A 58 -4.89 2.79 -2.30
C ALA A 58 -5.95 3.33 -3.27
N ARG A 59 -5.57 4.18 -4.23
CA ARG A 59 -6.46 4.67 -5.29
C ARG A 59 -6.97 3.56 -6.20
N GLN A 60 -6.11 2.64 -6.61
CA GLN A 60 -6.49 1.49 -7.43
C GLN A 60 -7.49 0.59 -6.70
N SER A 61 -7.28 0.39 -5.40
CA SER A 61 -8.23 -0.34 -4.54
C SER A 61 -9.57 0.38 -4.47
N GLY A 62 -9.53 1.71 -4.29
CA GLY A 62 -10.72 2.57 -4.30
C GLY A 62 -11.73 2.22 -3.20
N THR A 63 -11.26 1.72 -2.06
CA THR A 63 -12.05 1.37 -0.89
C THR A 63 -11.70 2.29 0.28
N ALA A 64 -12.62 2.42 1.24
CA ALA A 64 -12.38 3.24 2.40
C ALA A 64 -11.23 2.68 3.26
N GLU A 65 -11.17 1.35 3.44
CA GLU A 65 -10.10 0.75 4.24
C GLU A 65 -8.70 1.01 3.68
N ALA A 66 -8.54 1.03 2.35
CA ALA A 66 -7.24 1.25 1.73
C ALA A 66 -6.72 2.69 1.96
N PHE A 67 -7.60 3.68 1.84
CA PHE A 67 -7.24 5.07 2.12
C PHE A 67 -7.00 5.33 3.62
N ASP A 68 -7.80 4.72 4.50
CA ASP A 68 -7.60 4.81 5.95
C ASP A 68 -6.24 4.21 6.37
N LEU A 69 -5.88 3.05 5.82
CA LEU A 69 -4.57 2.44 6.05
C LEU A 69 -3.42 3.35 5.62
N PHE A 70 -3.53 3.96 4.43
CA PHE A 70 -2.53 4.91 3.93
C PHE A 70 -2.36 6.11 4.87
N ILE A 71 -3.47 6.70 5.35
CA ILE A 71 -3.45 7.83 6.28
C ILE A 71 -2.79 7.45 7.62
N ARG A 72 -3.05 6.24 8.14
CA ARG A 72 -2.43 5.76 9.39
C ARG A 72 -0.92 5.60 9.25
N ARG A 73 -0.43 5.16 8.09
CA ARG A 73 1.01 5.00 7.81
C ARG A 73 1.71 6.34 7.55
N HIS A 74 1.05 7.26 6.85
CA HIS A 74 1.65 8.52 6.41
C HIS A 74 0.84 9.76 6.85
N PRO A 75 0.51 9.93 8.14
CA PRO A 75 -0.44 10.95 8.58
C PRO A 75 0.03 12.40 8.36
N LYS A 76 1.33 12.62 8.15
CA LYS A 76 1.95 13.93 7.91
C LYS A 76 2.32 14.18 6.45
N HIS A 77 2.13 13.20 5.57
CA HIS A 77 2.47 13.36 4.15
C HIS A 77 1.38 14.15 3.42
N PRO A 78 1.70 15.04 2.46
CA PRO A 78 0.70 15.82 1.72
C PRO A 78 -0.39 14.96 1.05
N LEU A 79 -0.03 13.77 0.56
CA LEU A 79 -1.01 12.83 -0.03
C LEU A 79 -2.05 12.30 0.97
N ALA A 80 -1.81 12.39 2.27
CA ALA A 80 -2.79 11.96 3.27
C ALA A 80 -4.02 12.88 3.27
N GLU A 81 -3.86 14.17 2.95
CA GLU A 81 -5.02 15.06 2.78
C GLU A 81 -5.85 14.63 1.57
N VAL A 82 -5.20 14.27 0.46
CA VAL A 82 -5.88 13.73 -0.73
C VAL A 82 -6.61 12.42 -0.40
N ALA A 83 -5.97 11.51 0.34
CA ALA A 83 -6.61 10.27 0.78
C ALA A 83 -7.85 10.52 1.66
N ARG A 84 -7.82 11.54 2.54
CA ARG A 84 -8.98 11.93 3.36
C ARG A 84 -10.11 12.47 2.51
N GLU A 85 -9.83 13.20 1.44
CA GLU A 85 -10.86 13.65 0.50
C GLU A 85 -11.53 12.47 -0.21
N GLU A 86 -10.74 11.51 -0.69
CA GLU A 86 -11.29 10.30 -1.33
C GLU A 86 -12.15 9.48 -0.33
N LEU A 87 -11.73 9.38 0.94
CA LEU A 87 -12.55 8.78 1.99
C LEU A 87 -13.91 9.46 2.15
N ARG A 88 -13.94 10.79 2.19
CA ARG A 88 -15.20 11.55 2.30
C ARG A 88 -16.10 11.31 1.09
N ARG A 89 -15.54 11.20 -0.12
CA ARG A 89 -16.30 10.88 -1.34
C ARG A 89 -16.92 9.49 -1.30
N LEU A 90 -16.22 8.52 -0.72
CA LEU A 90 -16.72 7.15 -0.60
C LEU A 90 -17.80 7.00 0.48
N GLY A 91 -17.67 7.72 1.60
CA GLY A 91 -18.62 7.66 2.73
C GLY A 91 -19.83 8.58 2.61
N GLY A 92 -19.78 9.60 1.75
CA GLY A 92 -20.87 10.58 1.57
C GLY A 92 -21.99 10.14 0.61
N LYS A 93 -22.23 8.83 0.46
CA LYS A 93 -23.18 8.27 -0.52
C LYS A 93 -24.27 7.43 0.11
#